data_AF-A0A2H1V6J2-F1
#
_entry.id   AF-A0A2H1V6J2-F1
#
_cell.length_a   1.000
_cell.length_b   1.000
_cell.length_c   1.000
_cell.angle_alpha   90.00
_cell.angle_beta   90.00
_cell.angle_gamma   90.00
#
_symmetry.space_group_name_H-M   'P 1'
#
loop_
_entity.id
_entity.type
_entity.pdbx_description
1 polymer ?
#
loop_
_entity_poly.entity_id
_entity_poly.type
_entity_poly.pdbx_seq_one_letter_code
_entity_poly.pdbx_strand_id
1 'polypeptide(L)'
;MVSKIFIVALIVGTVSAATSRAKLPEKPSELAHKEGCYIKQINDVIPFGKTISPLGACTRISCGSTMINYATCGIVATDDPKCHVTEKDLSKPYPDCCPTVECDVDNNLV
;
A
#
# COMPACT_ATOMS: atom_id res chain seq x y z
N MET A 1 -33.03 8.83 16.69
CA MET A 1 -31.87 9.57 16.13
C MET A 1 -30.53 8.96 16.54
N VAL A 2 -30.35 8.54 17.81
CA VAL A 2 -29.11 7.92 18.32
C VAL A 2 -28.67 6.70 17.51
N SER A 3 -29.59 5.79 17.16
CA SER A 3 -29.29 4.58 16.37
C SER A 3 -28.67 4.86 14.99
N LYS A 4 -29.11 5.92 14.28
CA LYS A 4 -28.55 6.27 12.96
C LYS A 4 -27.14 6.84 13.07
N ILE A 5 -26.86 7.61 14.13
CA ILE A 5 -25.53 8.18 14.39
C ILE A 5 -24.52 7.07 14.73
N PHE A 6 -24.93 6.06 15.50
CA PHE A 6 -24.08 4.89 15.78
C PHE A 6 -23.76 4.08 14.51
N ILE A 7 -24.72 3.90 13.61
CA ILE A 7 -24.51 3.21 12.33
C ILE A 7 -23.56 4.00 11.43
N VAL A 8 -23.74 5.32 11.32
CA VAL A 8 -22.83 6.18 10.54
C VAL A 8 -21.41 6.17 11.12
N ALA A 9 -21.26 6.21 12.45
CA ALA A 9 -19.95 6.14 13.10
C ALA A 9 -19.24 4.79 12.87
N LEU A 10 -19.99 3.68 12.87
CA LEU A 10 -19.45 2.35 12.56
C LEU A 10 -18.99 2.23 11.10
N ILE A 11 -19.71 2.84 10.15
CA ILE A 11 -19.36 2.84 8.72
C ILE A 11 -18.12 3.70 8.45
N VAL A 12 -17.96 4.83 9.14
CA VAL A 12 -16.76 5.68 8.99
C VAL A 12 -15.51 4.98 9.55
N GLY A 13 -15.66 4.13 10.57
CA GLY A 13 -14.55 3.38 11.17
C GLY A 13 -13.96 2.27 10.29
N THR A 14 -14.66 1.82 9.25
CA THR A 14 -14.21 0.72 8.36
C THR A 14 -13.53 1.20 7.08
N VAL A 15 -13.37 2.52 6.89
CA VAL A 15 -12.64 3.07 5.74
C VAL A 15 -11.13 3.07 6.04
N SER A 16 -10.50 1.91 6.01
CA SER A 16 -9.04 1.80 5.90
C SER A 16 -8.71 0.88 4.74
N ALA A 17 -8.55 1.50 3.57
CA ALA A 17 -8.10 0.83 2.36
C ALA A 17 -6.68 0.30 2.52
N ALA A 18 -6.48 -0.97 2.16
CA ALA A 18 -5.22 -1.63 1.78
C ALA A 18 -3.97 -1.37 2.64
N THR A 19 -4.12 -1.00 3.92
CA THR A 19 -3.00 -0.91 4.86
C THR A 19 -3.05 -2.05 5.87
N SER A 20 -1.93 -2.74 6.06
CA SER A 20 -1.76 -3.75 7.10
C SER A 20 -0.64 -3.36 8.06
N ARG A 21 -0.73 -3.83 9.31
CA ARG A 21 0.31 -3.63 10.33
C ARG A 21 0.87 -4.99 10.73
N ALA A 22 2.19 -5.06 10.84
CA ALA A 22 2.88 -6.23 11.35
C ALA A 22 3.76 -5.85 12.55
N LYS A 23 3.90 -6.78 13.51
CA LYS A 23 4.93 -6.67 14.54
C LYS A 23 6.32 -6.76 13.89
N LEU A 24 7.32 -6.17 14.55
CA LEU A 24 8.70 -6.26 14.12
C LEU A 24 9.14 -7.74 14.11
N PRO A 25 9.58 -8.30 12.96
CA PRO A 25 10.11 -9.65 12.94
C PRO A 25 11.43 -9.71 13.71
N GLU A 26 11.79 -10.90 14.18
CA GLU A 26 13.10 -11.15 14.76
C GLU A 26 14.19 -10.86 13.71
N LYS A 27 15.22 -10.13 14.14
CA LYS A 27 16.31 -9.67 13.29
C LYS A 27 17.39 -10.75 13.25
N PRO A 28 17.88 -11.15 12.07
CA PRO A 28 19.02 -12.04 11.96
C PRO A 28 20.24 -11.49 12.71
N SER A 29 21.02 -12.35 13.35
CA SER A 29 22.20 -11.97 14.15
C SER A 29 23.19 -11.10 13.39
N GLU A 30 23.35 -11.36 12.08
CA GLU A 30 24.22 -10.60 11.18
C GLU A 30 23.81 -9.12 11.05
N LEU A 31 22.51 -8.84 11.19
CA LEU A 31 21.94 -7.49 11.07
C LEU A 31 21.69 -6.84 12.44
N ALA A 32 21.95 -7.53 13.55
CA ALA A 32 21.64 -7.07 14.91
C ALA A 32 22.21 -5.68 15.25
N HIS A 33 23.35 -5.33 14.64
CA HIS A 33 24.03 -4.05 14.80
C HIS A 33 23.31 -2.85 14.15
N LYS A 34 22.37 -3.08 13.23
CA LYS A 34 21.60 -2.00 12.58
C LYS A 34 20.33 -1.71 13.38
N GLU A 35 20.08 -0.46 13.74
CA GLU A 35 18.83 -0.06 14.39
C GLU A 35 17.69 0.11 13.38
N GLY A 36 16.49 -0.35 13.74
CA GLY A 36 15.30 -0.26 12.89
C GLY A 36 14.59 -1.59 12.64
N CYS A 37 13.68 -1.58 11.66
CA CYS A 37 12.83 -2.70 11.28
C CYS A 37 13.54 -3.60 10.27
N TYR A 38 13.65 -4.89 10.56
CA TYR A 38 14.07 -5.88 9.57
C TYR A 38 12.93 -6.17 8.58
N ILE A 39 13.22 -6.03 7.28
CA ILE A 39 12.26 -6.25 6.19
C ILE A 39 12.70 -7.49 5.41
N LYS A 40 11.96 -8.59 5.58
CA LYS A 40 12.29 -9.91 4.99
C LYS A 40 12.43 -9.85 3.46
N GLN A 41 11.63 -9.02 2.80
CA GLN A 41 11.54 -8.92 1.34
C GLN A 41 12.82 -8.39 0.70
N ILE A 42 13.56 -7.52 1.40
CA ILE A 42 14.83 -6.95 0.93
C ILE A 42 16.02 -7.47 1.73
N ASN A 43 15.77 -8.35 2.71
CA ASN A 43 16.76 -8.88 3.64
C ASN A 43 17.65 -7.77 4.27
N ASP A 44 17.05 -6.66 4.69
CA ASP A 44 17.79 -5.54 5.28
C ASP A 44 16.98 -4.83 6.37
N VAL A 45 17.65 -3.95 7.12
CA VAL A 45 17.08 -3.16 8.20
C VAL A 45 16.85 -1.72 7.74
N ILE A 46 15.62 -1.26 7.87
CA ILE A 46 15.22 0.12 7.58
C ILE A 46 15.16 0.91 8.90
N PRO A 47 15.80 2.10 8.99
CA PRO A 47 15.77 2.90 10.20
C PRO A 47 14.35 3.28 10.64
N PHE A 48 14.16 3.46 11.94
CA PHE A 48 12.88 3.94 12.47
C PHE A 48 12.47 5.29 11.89
N GLY A 49 11.18 5.47 11.64
CA GLY A 49 10.61 6.67 11.02
C GLY A 49 10.82 6.76 9.51
N LYS A 50 11.55 5.82 8.90
CA LYS A 50 11.74 5.78 7.44
C LYS A 50 10.65 4.99 6.74
N THR A 51 10.40 5.41 5.50
CA THR A 51 9.47 4.76 4.58
C THR A 51 10.21 4.44 3.30
N ILE A 52 10.02 3.23 2.78
CA ILE A 52 10.59 2.77 1.52
C ILE A 52 9.50 2.19 0.62
N SER A 53 9.75 2.21 -0.69
CA SER A 53 8.93 1.57 -1.70
C SER A 53 9.85 0.71 -2.59
N PRO A 54 10.17 -0.54 -2.19
CA PRO A 54 11.10 -1.38 -2.93
C PRO A 54 10.56 -1.70 -4.33
N LEU A 55 11.45 -1.69 -5.34
CA LEU A 55 11.10 -2.18 -6.68
C LEU A 55 10.81 -3.69 -6.65
N GLY A 56 10.00 -4.18 -7.58
CA GLY A 56 9.59 -5.58 -7.61
C GLY A 56 8.49 -5.96 -6.61
N ALA A 57 8.24 -5.13 -5.60
CA ALA A 57 7.13 -5.29 -4.65
C ALA A 57 6.33 -3.99 -4.61
N CYS A 58 5.17 -3.96 -5.26
CA CYS A 58 4.30 -2.79 -5.33
C CYS A 58 3.61 -2.50 -3.98
N THR A 59 4.41 -2.07 -3.02
CA THR A 59 4.05 -1.80 -1.65
C THR A 59 4.91 -0.66 -1.09
N ARG A 60 4.34 0.09 -0.15
CA ARG A 60 5.07 1.05 0.67
C ARG A 60 5.19 0.52 2.08
N ILE A 61 6.41 0.52 2.60
CA ILE A 61 6.75 -0.04 3.91
C ILE A 61 7.21 1.12 4.80
N SER A 62 6.49 1.39 5.87
CA SER A 62 6.84 2.40 6.86
C SER A 62 7.27 1.74 8.16
N CYS A 63 8.52 1.96 8.56
CA CYS A 63 9.10 1.42 9.78
C CYS A 63 8.78 2.32 10.98
N GLY A 64 7.89 1.86 11.86
CA GLY A 64 7.63 2.49 13.16
C GLY A 64 8.45 1.84 14.28
N SER A 65 8.49 2.48 15.45
CA SER A 65 9.22 1.99 16.62
C SER A 65 8.71 0.66 17.16
N THR A 66 7.42 0.35 16.98
CA THR A 66 6.77 -0.86 17.50
C THR A 66 6.18 -1.77 16.42
N MET A 67 5.91 -1.23 15.24
CA MET A 67 5.22 -1.92 14.15
C MET A 67 5.71 -1.43 12.79
N ILE A 68 5.63 -2.32 11.80
CA ILE A 68 5.78 -1.98 10.38
C ILE A 68 4.39 -1.79 9.79
N ASN A 69 4.18 -0.70 9.07
CA ASN A 69 2.97 -0.48 8.28
C ASN A 69 3.27 -0.78 6.81
N TYR A 70 2.43 -1.58 6.18
CA TYR A 70 2.46 -1.86 4.75
C TYR A 70 1.26 -1.21 4.10
N ALA A 71 1.46 -0.52 2.98
CA ALA A 71 0.38 -0.09 2.10
C ALA A 71 0.52 -0.79 0.77
N THR A 72 -0.58 -1.34 0.25
CA THR A 72 -0.66 -1.93 -1.10
C THR A 72 -1.62 -1.13 -1.97
N CYS A 73 -1.69 -1.46 -3.26
CA CYS A 73 -2.66 -0.86 -4.15
C CYS A 73 -4.09 -1.14 -3.68
N GLY A 74 -4.96 -0.16 -3.88
CA GLY A 74 -6.40 -0.37 -3.76
C GLY A 74 -6.91 -1.28 -4.88
N ILE A 75 -8.12 -1.80 -4.70
CA ILE A 75 -8.83 -2.49 -5.77
C ILE A 75 -9.35 -1.41 -6.72
N VAL A 76 -9.06 -1.57 -8.01
CA VAL A 76 -9.64 -0.77 -9.10
C VAL A 76 -10.42 -1.71 -10.01
N ALA A 77 -11.55 -1.23 -10.51
CA ALA A 77 -12.43 -1.95 -11.42
C ALA A 77 -13.19 -0.95 -12.28
N THR A 78 -13.62 -1.38 -13.47
CA THR A 78 -14.45 -0.59 -14.38
C THR A 78 -15.49 -1.51 -15.01
N ASP A 79 -16.71 -1.00 -15.15
CA ASP A 79 -17.81 -1.64 -15.89
C ASP A 79 -17.98 -1.03 -17.30
N ASP A 80 -17.22 0.03 -17.62
CA ASP A 80 -17.23 0.69 -18.93
C ASP A 80 -16.48 -0.17 -19.96
N PRO A 81 -17.12 -0.61 -21.06
CA PRO A 81 -16.48 -1.43 -22.09
C PRO A 81 -15.38 -0.70 -22.88
N LYS A 82 -15.29 0.63 -22.80
CA LYS A 82 -14.22 1.44 -23.41
C LYS A 82 -13.02 1.62 -22.49
N CYS A 83 -13.07 1.09 -21.28
CA CYS A 83 -12.02 1.22 -20.30
C CYS A 83 -11.50 -0.15 -19.89
N HIS A 84 -10.21 -0.23 -19.57
CA HIS A 84 -9.59 -1.42 -19.03
C HIS A 84 -8.74 -1.06 -17.81
N VAL A 85 -8.51 -2.04 -16.96
CA VAL A 85 -7.60 -1.91 -15.82
C VAL A 85 -6.20 -2.25 -16.31
N THR A 86 -5.24 -1.36 -16.06
CA THR A 86 -3.83 -1.59 -16.41
C THR A 86 -3.19 -2.63 -15.49
N GLU A 87 -2.16 -3.31 -15.97
CA GLU A 87 -1.38 -4.24 -15.15
C GLU A 87 -0.45 -3.50 -14.19
N LYS A 88 -0.01 -4.18 -13.12
CA LYS A 88 0.99 -3.63 -12.19
C LYS A 88 2.34 -3.44 -12.88
N ASP A 89 2.88 -2.23 -12.80
CA ASP A 89 4.23 -1.93 -13.29
C ASP A 89 5.25 -2.04 -12.15
N LEU A 90 5.77 -3.26 -11.92
CA LEU A 90 6.75 -3.53 -10.85
C LEU A 90 8.12 -2.89 -11.08
N SER A 91 8.34 -2.25 -12.23
CA SER A 91 9.55 -1.45 -12.48
C SER A 91 9.52 -0.09 -11.79
N LYS A 92 8.34 0.33 -11.30
CA LYS A 92 8.12 1.57 -10.58
C LYS A 92 7.93 1.33 -9.07
N PRO A 93 8.25 2.33 -8.22
CA PRO A 93 7.93 2.25 -6.81
C PRO A 93 6.43 2.49 -6.57
N TYR A 94 5.91 2.02 -5.43
CA TYR A 94 4.59 2.45 -4.97
C TYR A 94 4.57 3.96 -4.71
N PRO A 95 3.51 4.70 -5.13
CA PRO A 95 2.24 4.20 -5.69
C PRO A 95 2.20 4.04 -7.22
N ASP A 96 3.24 4.45 -7.94
CA ASP A 96 3.24 4.54 -9.41
C ASP A 96 3.22 3.17 -10.11
N CYS A 97 3.50 2.10 -9.38
CA CYS A 97 3.33 0.71 -9.85
C CYS A 97 1.88 0.20 -9.80
N CYS A 98 0.95 0.96 -9.23
CA CYS A 98 -0.42 0.49 -9.03
C CYS A 98 -1.25 0.52 -10.32
N PRO A 99 -2.18 -0.44 -10.49
CA PRO A 99 -3.15 -0.44 -11.58
C PRO A 99 -4.00 0.83 -11.58
N THR A 100 -4.29 1.32 -12.77
CA THR A 100 -5.17 2.45 -13.05
C THR A 100 -6.24 2.02 -14.05
N VAL A 101 -7.30 2.82 -14.18
CA VAL A 101 -8.27 2.65 -15.27
C VAL A 101 -7.82 3.53 -16.42
N GLU A 102 -7.55 2.92 -17.56
CA GLU A 102 -7.29 3.62 -18.82
C GLU A 102 -8.46 3.42 -19.76
N CYS A 103 -8.94 4.51 -20.35
CA CYS A 103 -10.07 4.50 -21.26
C CYS A 103 -9.61 4.92 -22.65
N ASP A 104 -10.12 4.22 -23.66
CA ASP A 104 -10.04 4.64 -25.05
C ASP A 104 -10.95 5.87 -25.21
N VAL A 105 -10.40 7.04 -24.90
CA VAL A 105 -11.04 8.31 -25.23
C VAL A 105 -11.03 8.44 -26.73
N ASP A 106 -12.18 8.20 -27.36
CA ASP A 106 -12.43 8.72 -28.70
C ASP A 106 -12.16 10.23 -28.63
N ASN A 107 -11.09 10.70 -29.28
CA ASN A 107 -10.69 12.10 -29.39
C ASN A 107 -11.73 12.90 -30.21
N ASN A 108 -13.00 12.86 -29.82
CA ASN A 108 -14.07 13.71 -30.35
C ASN A 108 -14.24 14.94 -29.45
N LEU A 109 -13.13 15.61 -29.15
CA LEU A 109 -13.15 17.02 -28.77
C LEU A 109 -13.50 17.81 -30.04
N VAL A 110 -14.80 17.94 -30.30
CA VAL A 110 -15.35 18.95 -31.23
C VAL A 110 -15.63 20.21 -30.44
#